data_AF-A0A2H9SF85-F1
#
_entry.id   AF-A0A2H9SF85-F1
#
_cell.length_a   1.000
_cell.length_b   1.000
_cell.length_c   1.000
_cell.angle_alpha   90.00
_cell.angle_beta   90.00
_cell.angle_gamma   90.00
#
_symmetry.space_group_name_H-M   'P 1'
#
loop_
_entity.id
_entity.type
_entity.pdbx_description
1 polymer ?
#
loop_
_entity_poly.entity_id
_entity_poly.type
_entity_poly.pdbx_seq_one_letter_code
_entity_poly.pdbx_strand_id
1 'polypeptide(L)'
;MAGAKEIRSTILSTQKTRKITRAMEMVAASKMRKTQERMRASRPYATKIYQVVRHLARAASEYRHPFMTVRAVKRIGLIVVTTDRGLCGGLNANLLRETLRNMKQYESNDQEIDLCVIGRKGQVFFKRVGGRVLASVDHLGDTPGVKDLLGAVKVMCDAFYNGEIDALHIVYNEFVNTMTQKPTTKQLLPLPTTDDDHQKLEHHWDYIYEPDAKEILDVLLERYIELQVYQGVVENIACEQAAKMMAMKNATDNAGDLIKQFQLAYNKARQAAITQELAEIVGGTAALEEGI
;
A
#
# COMPACT_ATOMS: atom_id res chain seq x y z
N MET A 1 -15.98 33.44 -31.21
CA MET A 1 -14.61 33.50 -30.62
C MET A 1 -14.40 32.75 -29.28
N ALA A 2 -15.42 32.24 -28.58
CA ALA A 2 -15.23 31.57 -27.27
C ALA A 2 -14.54 30.18 -27.36
N GLY A 3 -14.93 29.33 -28.33
CA GLY A 3 -14.46 27.94 -28.38
C GLY A 3 -12.95 27.75 -28.61
N ALA A 4 -12.33 28.51 -29.53
CA ALA A 4 -10.90 28.32 -29.84
C ALA A 4 -9.97 28.75 -28.68
N LYS A 5 -10.32 29.82 -27.96
CA LYS A 5 -9.55 30.31 -26.81
C LYS A 5 -9.62 29.34 -25.63
N GLU A 6 -10.80 28.79 -25.37
CA GLU A 6 -11.00 27.76 -24.34
C GLU A 6 -10.24 26.48 -24.66
N ILE A 7 -10.31 25.97 -25.89
CA ILE A 7 -9.55 24.78 -26.30
C ILE A 7 -8.05 25.02 -26.12
N ARG A 8 -7.54 26.20 -26.48
CA ARG A 8 -6.12 26.56 -26.25
C ARG A 8 -5.75 26.55 -24.77
N SER A 9 -6.61 27.07 -23.90
CA SER A 9 -6.42 27.03 -22.44
C SER A 9 -6.33 25.58 -21.94
N THR A 10 -7.25 24.72 -22.40
CA THR A 10 -7.29 23.29 -22.05
C THR A 10 -6.03 22.55 -22.51
N ILE A 11 -5.52 22.84 -23.71
CA ILE A 11 -4.24 22.29 -24.20
C ILE A 11 -3.11 22.68 -23.25
N LEU A 12 -2.98 23.96 -22.91
CA LEU A 12 -1.92 24.45 -22.02
C LEU A 12 -2.02 23.85 -20.61
N SER A 13 -3.23 23.72 -20.08
CA SER A 13 -3.49 23.06 -18.80
C SER A 13 -3.07 21.58 -18.84
N THR A 14 -3.49 20.84 -19.86
CA THR A 14 -3.16 19.42 -20.04
C THR A 14 -1.65 19.21 -20.25
N GLN A 15 -0.97 20.12 -20.95
CA GLN A 15 0.49 20.11 -21.07
C GLN A 15 1.19 20.30 -19.73
N LYS A 16 0.71 21.20 -18.86
CA LYS A 16 1.24 21.36 -17.51
C LYS A 16 1.02 20.09 -16.68
N THR A 17 -0.17 19.52 -16.72
CA THR A 17 -0.49 18.25 -16.05
C THR A 17 0.46 17.14 -16.51
N ARG A 18 0.68 17.00 -17.82
CA ARG A 18 1.62 16.01 -18.40
C ARG A 18 3.05 16.17 -17.89
N LYS A 19 3.53 17.42 -17.73
CA LYS A 19 4.87 17.68 -17.16
C LYS A 19 4.94 17.27 -15.70
N ILE A 20 3.89 17.54 -14.92
CA ILE A 20 3.80 17.17 -13.51
C ILE A 20 3.78 15.65 -13.35
N THR A 21 2.94 14.94 -14.11
CA THR A 21 2.87 13.47 -14.05
C THR A 21 4.20 12.85 -14.47
N ARG A 22 4.87 13.38 -15.50
CA ARG A 22 6.19 12.92 -15.91
C ARG A 22 7.26 13.12 -14.83
N ALA A 23 7.23 14.26 -14.13
CA ALA A 23 8.12 14.49 -12.99
C ALA A 23 7.83 13.52 -11.84
N MET A 24 6.55 13.31 -11.51
CA MET A 24 6.14 12.35 -10.48
C MET A 24 6.53 10.91 -10.80
N GLU A 25 6.42 10.50 -12.08
CA GLU A 25 6.90 9.20 -12.57
C GLU A 25 8.39 9.01 -12.27
N MET A 26 9.23 9.99 -12.64
CA MET A 26 10.68 9.93 -12.41
C MET A 26 11.05 9.92 -10.92
N VAL A 27 10.34 10.72 -10.11
CA VAL A 27 10.52 10.74 -8.65
C VAL A 27 10.15 9.39 -8.04
N ALA A 28 9.01 8.81 -8.44
CA ALA A 28 8.57 7.51 -7.99
C ALA A 28 9.57 6.40 -8.39
N ALA A 29 10.10 6.42 -9.61
CA ALA A 29 11.13 5.50 -10.07
C ALA A 29 12.40 5.56 -9.19
N SER A 30 12.87 6.77 -8.89
CA SER A 30 14.04 6.97 -8.01
C SER A 30 13.79 6.44 -6.59
N LYS A 31 12.61 6.72 -6.02
CA LYS A 31 12.22 6.25 -4.69
C LYS A 31 12.01 4.73 -4.64
N MET A 32 11.46 4.13 -5.70
CA MET A 32 11.27 2.70 -5.82
C MET A 32 12.61 1.95 -5.71
N ARG A 33 13.65 2.43 -6.39
CA ARG A 33 14.99 1.82 -6.31
C ARG A 33 15.51 1.83 -4.87
N LYS A 34 15.44 2.97 -4.18
CA LYS A 34 15.87 3.10 -2.78
C LYS A 34 15.08 2.20 -1.82
N THR A 35 13.77 2.05 -2.05
CA THR A 35 12.91 1.20 -1.21
C THR A 35 13.15 -0.28 -1.45
N GLN A 36 13.43 -0.70 -2.68
CA GLN A 36 13.87 -2.06 -2.97
C GLN A 36 15.22 -2.39 -2.32
N GLU A 37 16.18 -1.47 -2.35
CA GLU A 37 17.47 -1.64 -1.67
C GLU A 37 17.29 -1.85 -0.17
N ARG A 38 16.42 -1.06 0.48
CA ARG A 38 16.08 -1.25 1.90
C ARG A 38 15.35 -2.54 2.19
N MET A 39 14.40 -2.93 1.34
CA MET A 39 13.72 -4.21 1.46
C MET A 39 14.76 -5.35 1.45
N ARG A 40 15.68 -5.34 0.48
CA ARG A 40 16.77 -6.33 0.39
C ARG A 40 17.68 -6.30 1.61
N ALA A 41 18.04 -5.11 2.11
CA ALA A 41 18.86 -4.97 3.31
C ALA A 41 18.19 -5.48 4.60
N SER A 42 16.85 -5.45 4.67
CA SER A 42 16.08 -5.98 5.80
C SER A 42 15.94 -7.50 5.83
N ARG A 43 16.09 -8.17 4.67
CA ARG A 43 15.84 -9.61 4.53
C ARG A 43 16.78 -10.48 5.39
N PRO A 44 18.11 -10.26 5.44
CA PRO A 44 19.01 -11.10 6.22
C PRO A 44 18.64 -11.19 7.70
N TYR A 45 18.31 -10.04 8.31
CA TYR A 45 17.92 -9.99 9.71
C TYR A 45 16.62 -10.76 9.95
N ALA A 46 15.61 -10.57 9.10
CA ALA A 46 14.34 -11.27 9.19
C ALA A 46 14.43 -12.78 8.98
N THR A 47 15.24 -13.21 8.00
CA THR A 47 15.48 -14.63 7.76
C THR A 47 16.17 -15.25 8.98
N LYS A 48 17.16 -14.56 9.57
CA LYS A 48 17.91 -15.12 10.70
C LYS A 48 17.07 -15.19 11.97
N ILE A 49 16.32 -14.14 12.31
CA ILE A 49 15.43 -14.17 13.47
C ILE A 49 14.32 -15.21 13.27
N TYR A 50 13.77 -15.36 12.05
CA TYR A 50 12.80 -16.42 11.75
C TYR A 50 13.37 -17.81 11.98
N GLN A 51 14.61 -18.07 11.52
CA GLN A 51 15.29 -19.35 11.77
C GLN A 51 15.49 -19.62 13.26
N VAL A 52 15.88 -18.60 14.03
CA VAL A 52 16.06 -18.72 15.49
C VAL A 52 14.73 -18.98 16.19
N VAL A 53 13.68 -18.20 15.87
CA VAL A 53 12.32 -18.40 16.40
C VAL A 53 11.81 -19.80 16.07
N ARG A 54 11.98 -20.25 14.83
CA ARG A 54 11.56 -21.58 14.38
C ARG A 54 12.30 -22.68 15.13
N HIS A 55 13.61 -22.52 15.35
CA HIS A 55 14.40 -23.47 16.12
C HIS A 55 13.97 -23.51 17.59
N LEU A 56 13.76 -22.34 18.20
CA LEU A 56 13.27 -22.21 19.58
C LEU A 56 11.88 -22.79 19.78
N ALA A 57 10.96 -22.60 18.81
CA ALA A 57 9.63 -23.18 18.83
C ALA A 57 9.64 -24.72 18.83
N ARG A 58 10.71 -25.32 18.30
CA ARG A 58 10.90 -26.77 18.18
C ARG A 58 11.73 -27.36 19.32
N ALA A 59 12.64 -26.57 19.88
CA ALA A 59 13.37 -26.94 21.07
C ALA A 59 12.36 -27.15 22.21
N ALA A 60 12.53 -28.23 22.97
CA ALA A 60 11.68 -28.54 24.11
C ALA A 60 12.00 -27.58 25.27
N SER A 61 11.65 -26.31 25.12
CA SER A 61 11.67 -25.35 26.21
C SER A 61 10.60 -25.75 27.23
N GLU A 62 10.95 -25.76 28.52
CA GLU A 62 9.99 -25.94 29.62
C GLU A 62 8.90 -24.86 29.61
N TYR A 63 9.20 -23.69 29.03
CA TYR A 63 8.28 -22.57 28.88
C TYR A 63 7.69 -22.51 27.47
N ARG A 64 6.34 -22.59 27.38
CA ARG A 64 5.59 -22.32 26.15
C ARG A 64 5.06 -20.89 26.15
N HIS A 65 5.57 -20.10 25.21
CA HIS A 65 5.13 -18.73 25.03
C HIS A 65 3.67 -18.62 24.53
N PRO A 66 2.86 -17.64 24.99
CA PRO A 66 1.48 -17.44 24.52
C PRO A 66 1.32 -17.39 23.00
N PHE A 67 2.26 -16.73 22.29
CA PHE A 67 2.27 -16.62 20.82
C PHE A 67 2.40 -17.95 20.07
N MET A 68 2.81 -19.04 20.75
CA MET A 68 2.90 -20.39 20.17
C MET A 68 1.66 -21.25 20.47
N THR A 69 0.77 -20.78 21.35
CA THR A 69 -0.41 -21.54 21.74
C THR A 69 -1.54 -21.31 20.75
N VAL A 70 -1.99 -22.40 20.11
CA VAL A 70 -3.16 -22.37 19.23
C VAL A 70 -4.42 -22.51 20.08
N ARG A 71 -5.34 -21.56 19.95
CA ARG A 71 -6.63 -21.53 20.63
C ARG A 71 -7.78 -21.33 19.64
N ALA A 72 -9.00 -21.58 20.09
CA ALA A 72 -10.20 -21.33 19.28
C ALA A 72 -10.33 -19.83 18.98
N VAL A 73 -10.46 -19.48 17.70
CA VAL A 73 -10.45 -18.10 17.25
C VAL A 73 -11.85 -17.51 17.32
N LYS A 74 -12.10 -16.63 18.30
CA LYS A 74 -13.33 -15.84 18.43
C LYS A 74 -13.15 -14.41 17.97
N ARG A 75 -11.97 -13.83 18.21
CA ARG A 75 -11.66 -12.47 17.78
C ARG A 75 -10.33 -12.39 17.02
N ILE A 76 -10.33 -11.67 15.91
CA ILE A 76 -9.17 -11.53 15.02
C ILE A 76 -8.67 -10.09 15.03
N GLY A 77 -7.39 -9.92 15.35
CA GLY A 77 -6.66 -8.70 15.11
C GLY A 77 -6.18 -8.62 13.65
N LEU A 78 -6.38 -7.47 13.02
CA LEU A 78 -6.01 -7.24 11.63
C LEU A 78 -5.20 -5.95 11.49
N ILE A 79 -3.91 -6.08 11.18
CA ILE A 79 -3.01 -4.97 10.86
C ILE A 79 -3.13 -4.68 9.37
N VAL A 80 -3.74 -3.56 8.99
CA VAL A 80 -3.97 -3.18 7.60
C VAL A 80 -2.98 -2.09 7.19
N VAL A 81 -2.12 -2.40 6.22
CA VAL A 81 -1.04 -1.52 5.76
C VAL A 81 -1.41 -0.83 4.44
N THR A 82 -1.79 0.43 4.53
CA THR A 82 -2.12 1.30 3.40
C THR A 82 -1.07 2.39 3.20
N THR A 83 -1.26 3.23 2.18
CA THR A 83 -0.37 4.37 1.93
C THR A 83 -0.87 5.65 2.62
N ASP A 84 0.02 6.59 2.88
CA ASP A 84 -0.35 7.93 3.33
C ASP A 84 -0.81 8.82 2.16
N ARG A 85 -0.16 8.66 1.01
CA ARG A 85 -0.37 9.50 -0.18
C ARG A 85 -1.20 8.77 -1.24
N GLY A 86 -1.92 9.55 -2.05
CA GLY A 86 -2.69 9.03 -3.18
C GLY A 86 -1.86 8.89 -4.47
N LEU A 87 -2.55 8.83 -5.60
CA LEU A 87 -1.98 8.75 -6.95
C LEU A 87 -1.17 7.46 -7.23
N CYS A 88 -1.44 6.39 -6.49
CA CYS A 88 -0.85 5.06 -6.65
C CYS A 88 -1.77 4.08 -7.40
N GLY A 89 -2.57 4.59 -8.35
CA GLY A 89 -3.53 3.78 -9.10
C GLY A 89 -4.52 3.04 -8.19
N GLY A 90 -4.72 1.75 -8.44
CA GLY A 90 -5.65 0.89 -7.72
C GLY A 90 -5.12 0.25 -6.43
N LEU A 91 -3.88 0.54 -6.00
CA LEU A 91 -3.20 -0.19 -4.92
C LEU A 91 -4.02 -0.30 -3.63
N ASN A 92 -4.39 0.84 -3.03
CA ASN A 92 -5.18 0.85 -1.79
C ASN A 92 -6.59 0.30 -2.01
N ALA A 93 -7.21 0.57 -3.15
CA ALA A 93 -8.57 0.12 -3.43
C ALA A 93 -8.64 -1.41 -3.52
N ASN A 94 -7.64 -2.03 -4.14
CA ASN A 94 -7.55 -3.49 -4.25
C ASN A 94 -7.26 -4.13 -2.89
N LEU A 95 -6.31 -3.56 -2.13
CA LEU A 95 -6.01 -4.03 -0.78
C LEU A 95 -7.25 -3.98 0.12
N LEU A 96 -7.90 -2.82 0.22
CA LEU A 96 -9.08 -2.62 1.08
C LEU A 96 -10.27 -3.47 0.66
N ARG A 97 -10.45 -3.74 -0.64
CA ARG A 97 -11.48 -4.65 -1.14
C ARG A 97 -11.23 -6.08 -0.68
N GLU A 98 -9.98 -6.55 -0.75
CA GLU A 98 -9.60 -7.87 -0.25
C GLU A 98 -9.73 -7.94 1.28
N THR A 99 -9.32 -6.88 1.99
CA THR A 99 -9.51 -6.76 3.44
C THR A 99 -10.98 -6.91 3.81
N LEU A 100 -11.89 -6.17 3.17
CA LEU A 100 -13.32 -6.28 3.43
C LEU A 100 -13.89 -7.66 3.11
N ARG A 101 -13.36 -8.33 2.07
CA ARG A 101 -13.76 -9.70 1.73
C ARG A 101 -13.37 -10.67 2.86
N ASN A 102 -12.15 -10.54 3.37
CA ASN A 102 -11.67 -11.36 4.48
C ASN A 102 -12.44 -11.06 5.77
N MET A 103 -12.73 -9.79 6.04
CA MET A 103 -13.55 -9.38 7.19
C MET A 103 -14.94 -10.03 7.14
N LYS A 104 -15.61 -9.99 5.98
CA LYS A 104 -16.91 -10.67 5.81
C LYS A 104 -16.84 -12.17 6.01
N GLN A 105 -15.74 -12.81 5.59
CA GLN A 105 -15.53 -14.24 5.81
C GLN A 105 -15.36 -14.56 7.30
N TYR A 106 -14.61 -13.75 8.04
CA TYR A 106 -14.47 -13.91 9.49
C TYR A 106 -15.79 -13.65 10.22
N GLU A 107 -16.52 -12.60 9.86
CA GLU A 107 -17.85 -12.31 10.40
C GLU A 107 -18.84 -13.46 10.15
N SER A 108 -18.78 -14.11 8.98
CA SER A 108 -19.63 -15.28 8.67
C SER A 108 -19.31 -16.52 9.51
N ASN A 109 -18.14 -16.56 10.14
CA ASN A 109 -17.75 -17.60 11.09
C ASN A 109 -17.99 -17.16 12.56
N ASP A 110 -18.81 -16.14 12.79
CA ASP A 110 -19.09 -15.52 14.10
C ASP A 110 -17.82 -15.00 14.81
N GLN A 111 -16.83 -14.52 14.02
CA GLN A 111 -15.59 -13.97 14.54
C GLN A 111 -15.62 -12.44 14.52
N GLU A 112 -15.31 -11.84 15.66
CA GLU A 112 -15.18 -10.38 15.78
C GLU A 112 -13.83 -9.89 15.26
N ILE A 113 -13.74 -8.62 14.84
CA ILE A 113 -12.53 -8.08 14.21
C ILE A 113 -12.11 -6.77 14.87
N ASP A 114 -10.86 -6.73 15.30
CA ASP A 114 -10.18 -5.53 15.79
C ASP A 114 -9.10 -5.09 14.80
N LEU A 115 -9.10 -3.81 14.45
CA LEU A 115 -8.26 -3.25 13.40
C LEU A 115 -7.11 -2.43 13.99
N CYS A 116 -5.92 -2.63 13.43
CA CYS A 116 -4.79 -1.71 13.54
C CYS A 116 -4.50 -1.16 12.14
N VAL A 117 -4.62 0.16 11.96
CA VAL A 117 -4.54 0.76 10.63
C VAL A 117 -3.25 1.56 10.47
N ILE A 118 -2.40 1.11 9.55
CA ILE A 118 -1.17 1.80 9.19
C ILE A 118 -1.40 2.53 7.87
N GLY A 119 -1.22 3.84 7.87
CA GLY A 119 -1.38 4.74 6.73
C GLY A 119 -2.71 5.50 6.70
N ARG A 120 -2.64 6.76 6.28
CA ARG A 120 -3.77 7.69 6.24
C ARG A 120 -4.93 7.24 5.34
N LYS A 121 -4.66 6.55 4.22
CA LYS A 121 -5.73 6.11 3.30
C LYS A 121 -6.64 5.06 3.93
N GLY A 122 -6.07 4.13 4.69
CA GLY A 122 -6.83 3.17 5.49
C GLY A 122 -7.64 3.85 6.59
N GLN A 123 -7.04 4.79 7.32
CA GLN A 123 -7.74 5.49 8.40
C GLN A 123 -8.99 6.22 7.90
N VAL A 124 -8.85 6.97 6.81
CA VAL A 124 -9.99 7.69 6.18
C VAL A 124 -11.06 6.71 5.70
N PHE A 125 -10.65 5.54 5.22
CA PHE A 125 -11.58 4.51 4.74
C PHE A 125 -12.37 3.86 5.89
N PHE A 126 -11.68 3.32 6.91
CA PHE A 126 -12.33 2.67 8.04
C PHE A 126 -13.13 3.63 8.92
N LYS A 127 -12.77 4.93 8.96
CA LYS A 127 -13.61 5.95 9.58
C LYS A 127 -14.98 6.11 8.90
N ARG A 128 -15.08 5.81 7.59
CA ARG A 128 -16.34 5.91 6.82
C ARG A 128 -17.11 4.59 6.78
N VAL A 129 -16.40 3.48 6.58
CA VAL A 129 -17.01 2.15 6.47
C VAL A 129 -17.41 1.60 7.84
N GLY A 130 -16.76 2.06 8.90
CA GLY A 130 -16.89 1.49 10.23
C GLY A 130 -15.89 0.35 10.47
N GLY A 131 -15.88 -0.14 11.70
CA GLY A 131 -14.92 -1.12 12.20
C GLY A 131 -14.27 -0.63 13.50
N ARG A 132 -13.93 -1.56 14.39
CA ARG A 132 -13.30 -1.25 15.67
C ARG A 132 -11.80 -1.07 15.47
N VAL A 133 -11.35 0.18 15.36
CA VAL A 133 -9.92 0.52 15.22
C VAL A 133 -9.30 0.73 16.60
N LEU A 134 -8.43 -0.18 17.03
CA LEU A 134 -7.74 -0.11 18.33
C LEU A 134 -6.54 0.85 18.28
N ALA A 135 -5.80 0.83 17.18
CA ALA A 135 -4.61 1.64 16.98
C ALA A 135 -4.51 2.10 15.53
N SER A 136 -3.87 3.25 15.33
CA SER A 136 -3.58 3.74 13.99
C SER A 136 -2.30 4.56 13.96
N VAL A 137 -1.52 4.41 12.89
CA VAL A 137 -0.30 5.19 12.64
C VAL A 137 -0.39 5.76 11.24
N ASP A 138 0.01 7.01 11.07
CA ASP A 138 0.09 7.67 9.76
C ASP A 138 1.39 8.50 9.66
N HIS A 139 1.58 9.17 8.53
CA HIS A 139 2.72 10.06 8.26
C HIS A 139 4.09 9.36 8.38
N LEU A 140 4.16 8.08 8.01
CA LEU A 140 5.39 7.28 8.02
C LEU A 140 6.43 7.75 6.99
N GLY A 141 5.98 8.48 5.96
CA GLY A 141 6.84 8.97 4.90
C GLY A 141 7.41 7.85 4.02
N ASP A 142 8.49 8.14 3.30
CA ASP A 142 9.14 7.18 2.38
C ASP A 142 10.23 6.35 3.08
N THR A 143 10.51 6.62 4.36
CA THR A 143 11.66 6.06 5.09
C THR A 143 11.31 5.71 6.54
N PRO A 144 10.28 4.89 6.79
CA PRO A 144 9.90 4.56 8.15
C PRO A 144 11.02 3.81 8.86
N GLY A 145 11.19 4.08 10.15
CA GLY A 145 11.95 3.25 11.07
C GLY A 145 11.06 2.24 11.78
N VAL A 146 11.67 1.22 12.38
CA VAL A 146 10.94 0.25 13.23
C VAL A 146 10.25 0.95 14.40
N LYS A 147 10.90 1.99 14.96
CA LYS A 147 10.40 2.77 16.10
C LYS A 147 9.03 3.41 15.86
N ASP A 148 8.75 3.79 14.62
CA ASP A 148 7.50 4.46 14.24
C ASP A 148 6.28 3.50 14.31
N LEU A 149 6.54 2.19 14.29
CA LEU A 149 5.51 1.15 14.30
C LEU A 149 5.31 0.50 15.67
N LEU A 150 6.27 0.66 16.60
CA LEU A 150 6.28 -0.04 17.89
C LEU A 150 4.98 0.17 18.68
N GLY A 151 4.48 1.41 18.75
CA GLY A 151 3.26 1.71 19.50
C GLY A 151 2.03 0.95 18.97
N ALA A 152 1.85 0.91 17.65
CA ALA A 152 0.71 0.21 17.03
C ALA A 152 0.83 -1.31 17.12
N VAL A 153 2.03 -1.85 16.95
CA VAL A 153 2.27 -3.29 17.07
C VAL A 153 2.06 -3.73 18.52
N LYS A 154 2.56 -2.97 19.48
CA LYS A 154 2.43 -3.27 20.91
C LYS A 154 0.97 -3.37 21.35
N VAL A 155 0.10 -2.45 20.92
CA VAL A 155 -1.34 -2.53 21.24
C VAL A 155 -1.96 -3.87 20.77
N MET A 156 -1.57 -4.37 19.60
CA MET A 156 -2.06 -5.65 19.09
C MET A 156 -1.44 -6.85 19.82
N CYS A 157 -0.16 -6.78 20.18
CA CYS A 157 0.49 -7.81 20.98
C CYS A 157 -0.13 -7.90 22.38
N ASP A 158 -0.34 -6.76 23.04
CA ASP A 158 -0.96 -6.66 24.37
C ASP A 158 -2.41 -7.21 24.33
N ALA A 159 -3.18 -6.87 23.30
CA ALA A 159 -4.51 -7.45 23.08
C ALA A 159 -4.47 -8.98 22.94
N PHE A 160 -3.44 -9.53 22.30
CA PHE A 160 -3.27 -10.99 22.21
C PHE A 160 -2.92 -11.61 23.56
N TYR A 161 -1.99 -11.00 24.31
CA TYR A 161 -1.61 -11.46 25.65
C TYR A 161 -2.79 -11.45 26.62
N ASN A 162 -3.61 -10.40 26.59
CA ASN A 162 -4.80 -10.27 27.44
C ASN A 162 -5.94 -11.21 27.03
N GLY A 163 -5.80 -11.93 25.91
CA GLY A 163 -6.85 -12.80 25.37
C GLY A 163 -8.02 -12.04 24.76
N GLU A 164 -7.84 -10.76 24.42
CA GLU A 164 -8.82 -9.96 23.69
C GLU A 164 -8.89 -10.39 22.21
N ILE A 165 -7.74 -10.72 21.61
CA ILE A 165 -7.68 -11.30 20.26
C ILE A 165 -7.01 -12.68 20.28
N ASP A 166 -7.52 -13.60 19.46
CA ASP A 166 -7.06 -14.98 19.38
C ASP A 166 -6.12 -15.25 18.21
N ALA A 167 -6.16 -14.40 17.19
CA ALA A 167 -5.27 -14.45 16.03
C ALA A 167 -4.93 -13.02 15.57
N LEU A 168 -3.71 -12.84 15.04
CA LEU A 168 -3.24 -11.58 14.47
C LEU A 168 -2.79 -11.81 13.03
N HIS A 169 -3.39 -11.07 12.11
CA HIS A 169 -3.04 -11.08 10.70
C HIS A 169 -2.51 -9.71 10.26
N ILE A 170 -1.60 -9.70 9.29
CA ILE A 170 -1.19 -8.50 8.57
C ILE A 170 -1.68 -8.55 7.13
N VAL A 171 -2.22 -7.43 6.65
CA VAL A 171 -2.72 -7.25 5.29
C VAL A 171 -1.92 -6.13 4.64
N TYR A 172 -1.16 -6.47 3.61
CA TYR A 172 -0.30 -5.53 2.88
C TYR A 172 -0.21 -5.93 1.40
N ASN A 173 0.41 -5.07 0.58
CA ASN A 173 0.67 -5.41 -0.82
C ASN A 173 2.05 -6.05 -0.95
N GLU A 174 2.10 -7.29 -1.40
CA GLU A 174 3.31 -8.02 -1.72
C GLU A 174 3.89 -7.55 -3.07
N PHE A 175 5.20 -7.30 -3.09
CA PHE A 175 5.90 -6.82 -4.27
C PHE A 175 6.32 -8.02 -5.13
N VAL A 176 5.49 -8.38 -6.10
CA VAL A 176 5.84 -9.43 -7.08
C VAL A 176 6.80 -8.87 -8.12
N ASN A 177 6.41 -7.79 -8.77
CA ASN A 177 7.25 -7.05 -9.70
C ASN A 177 6.74 -5.60 -9.86
N THR A 178 7.41 -4.82 -10.71
CA THR A 178 7.06 -3.41 -10.95
C THR A 178 5.63 -3.20 -11.47
N MET A 179 5.08 -4.17 -12.20
CA MET A 179 3.71 -4.11 -12.77
C MET A 179 2.66 -4.73 -11.85
N THR A 180 3.04 -5.74 -11.06
CA THR A 180 2.13 -6.57 -10.28
C THR A 180 2.39 -6.40 -8.78
N GLN A 181 1.39 -5.88 -8.08
CA GLN A 181 1.33 -5.82 -6.63
C GLN A 181 0.11 -6.62 -6.17
N LYS A 182 0.33 -7.60 -5.29
CA LYS A 182 -0.72 -8.52 -4.86
C LYS A 182 -1.14 -8.21 -3.42
N PRO A 183 -2.42 -7.91 -3.17
CA PRO A 183 -2.95 -7.90 -1.81
C PRO A 183 -2.76 -9.27 -1.16
N THR A 184 -2.02 -9.33 -0.06
CA THR A 184 -1.72 -10.57 0.65
C THR A 184 -2.10 -10.39 2.11
N THR A 185 -2.73 -11.43 2.68
CA THR A 185 -2.99 -11.55 4.12
C THR A 185 -2.08 -12.63 4.67
N LYS A 186 -1.29 -12.30 5.69
CA LYS A 186 -0.36 -13.23 6.33
C LYS A 186 -0.68 -13.31 7.82
N GLN A 187 -0.70 -14.52 8.37
CA GLN A 187 -0.84 -14.73 9.81
C GLN A 187 0.49 -14.43 10.51
N LEU A 188 0.43 -13.64 11.57
CA LEU A 188 1.54 -13.32 12.46
C LEU A 188 1.44 -14.11 13.77
N LEU A 189 0.26 -14.12 14.39
CA LEU A 189 -0.04 -14.83 15.63
C LEU A 189 -1.33 -15.66 15.51
N PRO A 190 -1.43 -16.83 16.17
CA PRO A 190 -0.30 -17.58 16.71
C PRO A 190 0.70 -17.91 15.60
N LEU A 191 1.97 -18.12 15.97
CA LEU A 191 3.04 -18.35 15.00
C LEU A 191 2.67 -19.52 14.07
N PRO A 192 2.68 -19.31 12.74
CA PRO A 192 2.27 -20.35 11.81
C PRO A 192 3.26 -21.51 11.89
N THR A 193 2.75 -22.71 12.16
CA THR A 193 3.49 -23.96 12.03
C THR A 193 3.44 -24.42 10.59
N THR A 194 4.60 -24.67 9.99
CA THR A 194 4.74 -25.27 8.65
C THR A 194 4.79 -26.79 8.74
N ASP A 195 4.37 -27.52 7.69
CA ASP A 195 4.44 -29.00 7.68
C ASP A 195 5.88 -29.54 7.86
N ASP A 196 6.90 -28.78 7.43
CA ASP A 196 8.32 -29.06 7.71
C ASP A 196 8.69 -28.97 9.20
N ASP A 197 7.87 -28.34 10.05
CA ASP A 197 8.08 -28.31 11.50
C ASP A 197 7.81 -29.66 12.16
N HIS A 198 7.05 -30.54 11.48
CA HIS A 198 6.78 -31.91 11.92
C HIS A 198 7.84 -32.94 11.49
N GLN A 199 8.72 -32.61 10.52
CA GLN A 199 9.86 -33.48 10.18
C GLN A 199 10.95 -33.36 11.24
N LYS A 200 11.28 -34.43 11.98
CA LYS A 200 12.39 -34.44 12.95
C LYS A 200 13.67 -33.91 12.30
N LEU A 201 14.26 -32.85 12.88
CA LEU A 201 15.59 -32.40 12.50
C LEU A 201 16.59 -33.52 12.80
N GLU A 202 17.45 -33.88 11.84
CA GLU A 202 18.52 -34.87 12.05
C GLU A 202 19.52 -34.42 13.13
N HIS A 203 19.58 -33.11 13.41
CA HIS A 203 20.41 -32.52 14.45
C HIS A 203 19.57 -31.62 15.35
N HIS A 204 19.26 -32.12 16.55
CA HIS A 204 18.82 -31.29 17.67
C HIS A 204 20.08 -30.77 18.39
N TRP A 205 20.37 -29.49 18.24
CA TRP A 205 21.26 -28.78 19.16
C TRP A 205 20.37 -27.83 19.96
N ASP A 206 20.67 -27.64 21.24
CA ASP A 206 19.90 -26.72 22.10
C ASP A 206 20.71 -25.45 22.33
N TYR A 207 20.02 -24.35 22.66
CA TYR A 207 20.66 -23.12 23.06
C TYR A 207 20.93 -23.13 24.57
N ILE A 208 22.06 -22.54 24.97
CA ILE A 208 22.25 -22.14 26.36
C ILE A 208 21.59 -20.77 26.50
N TYR A 209 20.59 -20.69 27.38
CA TYR A 209 19.83 -19.45 27.64
C TYR A 209 20.46 -18.69 28.79
N GLU A 210 20.72 -17.40 28.59
CA GLU A 210 21.26 -16.50 29.61
C GLU A 210 20.57 -15.12 29.47
N PRO A 211 19.82 -14.64 30.49
CA PRO A 211 19.69 -15.15 31.86
C PRO A 211 18.76 -16.38 32.00
N ASP A 212 17.59 -16.39 31.36
CA ASP A 212 16.64 -17.51 31.36
C ASP A 212 15.86 -17.59 30.04
N ALA A 213 15.29 -18.77 29.75
CA ALA A 213 14.61 -19.02 28.47
C ALA A 213 13.35 -18.17 28.29
N LYS A 214 12.65 -17.82 29.38
CA LYS A 214 11.40 -17.06 29.31
C LYS A 214 11.66 -15.61 28.91
N GLU A 215 12.53 -14.90 29.62
CA GLU A 215 12.82 -13.49 29.33
C GLU A 215 13.32 -13.30 27.90
N ILE A 216 14.20 -14.19 27.43
CA ILE A 216 14.74 -14.12 26.07
C ILE A 216 13.64 -14.37 25.04
N LEU A 217 12.79 -15.36 25.27
CA LEU A 217 11.76 -15.75 24.31
C LEU A 217 10.67 -14.67 24.21
N ASP A 218 10.24 -14.08 25.32
CA ASP A 218 9.27 -12.99 25.35
C ASP A 218 9.78 -11.82 24.48
N VAL A 219 11.01 -11.34 24.74
CA VAL A 219 11.62 -10.23 23.99
C VAL A 219 11.84 -10.57 22.52
N LEU A 220 12.34 -11.77 22.23
CA LEU A 220 12.70 -12.18 20.87
C LEU A 220 11.47 -12.36 19.98
N LEU A 221 10.39 -12.91 20.53
CA LEU A 221 9.14 -13.10 19.80
C LEU A 221 8.42 -11.79 19.54
N GLU A 222 8.37 -10.88 20.51
CA GLU A 222 7.86 -9.53 20.27
C GLU A 222 8.64 -8.83 19.16
N ARG A 223 9.98 -8.92 19.23
CA ARG A 223 10.87 -8.35 18.21
C ARG A 223 10.65 -8.97 16.83
N TYR A 224 10.34 -10.27 16.78
CA TYR A 224 10.00 -10.96 15.55
C TYR A 224 8.71 -10.38 14.92
N ILE A 225 7.67 -10.17 15.72
CA ILE A 225 6.39 -9.61 15.25
C ILE A 225 6.57 -8.16 14.78
N GLU A 226 7.28 -7.33 15.54
CA GLU A 226 7.65 -5.97 15.14
C GLU A 226 8.32 -5.95 13.76
N LEU A 227 9.25 -6.87 13.55
CA LEU A 227 9.99 -6.95 12.30
C LEU A 227 9.12 -7.44 11.14
N GLN A 228 8.24 -8.43 11.36
CA GLN A 228 7.31 -8.88 10.32
C GLN A 228 6.39 -7.74 9.87
N VAL A 229 5.90 -6.94 10.82
CA VAL A 229 5.07 -5.76 10.50
C VAL A 229 5.90 -4.71 9.75
N TYR A 230 7.11 -4.41 10.22
CA TYR A 230 8.02 -3.48 9.56
C TYR A 230 8.33 -3.92 8.11
N GLN A 231 8.57 -5.20 7.87
CA GLN A 231 8.79 -5.73 6.53
C GLN A 231 7.56 -5.54 5.64
N GLY A 232 6.37 -5.87 6.14
CA GLY A 232 5.12 -5.61 5.41
C GLY A 232 4.94 -4.14 5.06
N VAL A 233 5.32 -3.22 5.95
CA VAL A 233 5.30 -1.77 5.70
C VAL A 233 6.32 -1.35 4.64
N VAL A 234 7.58 -1.77 4.75
CA VAL A 234 8.63 -1.43 3.76
C VAL A 234 8.28 -2.00 2.38
N GLU A 235 7.73 -3.21 2.33
CA GLU A 235 7.28 -3.84 1.10
C GLU A 235 6.08 -3.12 0.48
N ASN A 236 5.11 -2.72 1.29
CA ASN A 236 3.98 -1.92 0.84
C ASN A 236 4.41 -0.55 0.29
N ILE A 237 5.45 0.08 0.86
CA ILE A 237 6.00 1.34 0.32
C ILE A 237 6.67 1.10 -1.03
N ALA A 238 7.39 -0.02 -1.22
CA ALA A 238 7.95 -0.35 -2.53
C ALA A 238 6.83 -0.55 -3.58
N CYS A 239 5.75 -1.24 -3.20
CA CYS A 239 4.54 -1.37 -4.00
C CYS A 239 3.90 0.00 -4.31
N GLU A 240 3.85 0.92 -3.35
CA GLU A 240 3.36 2.29 -3.56
C GLU A 240 4.15 3.00 -4.65
N GLN A 241 5.47 2.97 -4.59
CA GLN A 241 6.30 3.67 -5.57
C GLN A 241 6.18 3.05 -6.96
N ALA A 242 6.10 1.72 -7.06
CA ALA A 242 5.89 1.02 -8.33
C ALA A 242 4.52 1.36 -8.95
N ALA A 243 3.44 1.24 -8.17
CA ALA A 243 2.09 1.54 -8.61
C ALA A 243 1.93 3.02 -8.98
N LYS A 244 2.56 3.92 -8.23
CA LYS A 244 2.58 5.37 -8.54
C LYS A 244 3.34 5.66 -9.82
N MET A 245 4.51 5.07 -10.03
CA MET A 245 5.26 5.22 -11.27
C MET A 245 4.42 4.81 -12.47
N MET A 246 3.76 3.65 -12.39
CA MET A 246 2.89 3.15 -13.47
C MET A 246 1.65 4.04 -13.69
N ALA A 247 0.99 4.46 -12.62
CA ALA A 247 -0.16 5.38 -12.72
C ALA A 247 0.24 6.71 -13.36
N MET A 248 1.39 7.26 -13.00
CA MET A 248 1.90 8.52 -13.56
C MET A 248 2.37 8.38 -15.01
N LYS A 249 2.96 7.24 -15.37
CA LYS A 249 3.29 6.93 -16.78
C LYS A 249 2.02 6.90 -17.63
N ASN A 250 1.03 6.12 -17.22
CA ASN A 250 -0.25 6.03 -17.92
C ASN A 250 -0.95 7.41 -18.01
N ALA A 251 -0.91 8.20 -16.93
CA ALA A 251 -1.45 9.56 -16.94
C ALA A 251 -0.70 10.50 -17.91
N THR A 252 0.61 10.34 -18.04
CA THR A 252 1.45 11.13 -18.96
C THR A 252 1.14 10.78 -20.42
N ASP A 253 0.97 9.50 -20.71
CA ASP A 253 0.63 9.00 -22.05
C ASP A 253 -0.79 9.44 -22.44
N ASN A 254 -1.76 9.24 -21.55
CA ASN A 254 -3.15 9.70 -21.72
C ASN A 254 -3.23 11.22 -21.95
N ALA A 255 -2.47 12.01 -21.18
CA ALA A 255 -2.41 13.45 -21.38
C ALA A 255 -1.80 13.80 -22.75
N GLY A 256 -0.83 13.03 -23.24
CA GLY A 256 -0.28 13.17 -24.58
C GLY A 256 -1.32 12.97 -25.68
N ASP A 257 -2.18 11.96 -25.54
CA ASP A 257 -3.25 11.69 -26.52
C ASP A 257 -4.37 12.73 -26.47
N LEU A 258 -4.75 13.18 -25.28
CA LEU A 258 -5.70 14.29 -25.11
C LEU A 258 -5.18 15.58 -25.76
N ILE A 259 -3.88 15.90 -25.62
CA ILE A 259 -3.28 17.05 -26.29
C ILE A 259 -3.42 16.94 -27.82
N LYS A 260 -3.14 15.77 -28.40
CA LYS A 260 -3.29 15.57 -29.86
C LYS A 260 -4.74 15.80 -30.29
N GLN A 261 -5.71 15.24 -29.56
CA GLN A 261 -7.14 15.40 -29.84
C GLN A 261 -7.59 16.86 -29.76
N PHE A 262 -7.23 17.55 -28.67
CA PHE A 262 -7.56 18.98 -28.51
C PHE A 262 -6.89 19.85 -29.57
N GLN A 263 -5.70 19.48 -30.04
CA GLN A 263 -4.98 20.23 -31.07
C GLN A 263 -5.64 20.09 -32.44
N LEU A 264 -6.18 18.91 -32.77
CA LEU A 264 -7.04 18.73 -33.95
C LEU A 264 -8.32 19.57 -33.85
N ALA A 265 -9.00 19.52 -32.70
CA ALA A 265 -10.21 20.31 -32.46
C ALA A 265 -9.95 21.83 -32.53
N TYR A 266 -8.82 22.29 -31.98
CA TYR A 266 -8.38 23.68 -32.06
C TYR A 266 -8.16 24.12 -33.50
N ASN A 267 -7.44 23.32 -34.31
CA ASN A 267 -7.18 23.66 -35.70
C ASN A 267 -8.47 23.76 -36.51
N LYS A 268 -9.42 22.83 -36.30
CA LYS A 268 -10.75 22.86 -36.92
C LYS A 268 -11.54 24.11 -36.51
N ALA A 269 -11.60 24.42 -35.21
CA ALA A 269 -12.30 25.59 -34.70
C ALA A 269 -11.66 26.91 -35.19
N ARG A 270 -10.33 26.96 -35.28
CA ARG A 270 -9.58 28.10 -35.82
C ARG A 270 -9.89 28.31 -37.29
N GLN A 271 -9.88 27.25 -38.10
CA GLN A 271 -10.22 27.33 -39.52
C GLN A 271 -11.65 27.80 -39.71
N ALA A 272 -12.62 27.23 -38.98
CA ALA A 272 -14.01 27.66 -39.02
C ALA A 272 -14.19 29.14 -38.65
N ALA A 273 -13.46 29.63 -37.64
CA ALA A 273 -13.49 31.04 -37.26
C ALA A 273 -12.91 31.96 -38.36
N ILE A 274 -11.77 31.59 -38.95
CA ILE A 274 -11.17 32.35 -40.07
C ILE A 274 -12.12 32.37 -41.27
N THR A 275 -12.73 31.23 -41.62
CA THR A 275 -13.70 31.16 -42.73
C THR A 275 -14.93 32.02 -42.45
N GLN A 276 -15.43 32.02 -41.22
CA GLN A 276 -16.56 32.85 -40.81
C GLN A 276 -16.22 34.34 -40.89
N GLU A 277 -15.06 34.75 -40.36
CA GLU A 277 -14.59 36.14 -40.44
C GLU A 277 -14.42 36.60 -41.89
N LEU A 278 -13.86 35.76 -42.76
CA LEU A 278 -13.73 36.06 -44.20
C LEU A 278 -15.10 36.15 -44.88
N ALA A 279 -16.04 35.26 -44.58
CA ALA A 279 -17.39 35.30 -45.13
C ALA A 279 -18.15 36.55 -44.69
N GLU A 280 -18.00 36.98 -43.44
CA GLU A 280 -18.59 38.20 -42.90
C GLU A 280 -17.99 39.45 -43.56
N ILE A 281 -16.67 39.49 -43.79
CA ILE A 281 -16.01 40.60 -44.51
C ILE A 281 -16.53 40.70 -45.94
N VAL A 282 -16.52 39.60 -46.70
CA VAL A 282 -16.94 39.56 -48.11
C VAL A 282 -18.43 39.91 -48.25
N GLY A 283 -19.28 39.34 -47.38
CA GLY A 283 -20.71 39.65 -47.35
C GLY A 283 -20.98 41.11 -46.99
N GLY A 284 -20.22 41.68 -46.05
CA GLY A 284 -20.32 43.10 -45.70
C GLY A 284 -19.91 44.04 -46.83
N THR A 285 -18.84 43.72 -47.56
CA THR A 285 -18.43 44.50 -48.75
C THR A 285 -19.45 44.43 -49.88
N ALA A 286 -20.02 43.25 -50.16
CA ALA A 286 -21.03 43.11 -51.20
C ALA A 286 -22.32 43.91 -50.89
N ALA A 287 -22.73 43.93 -49.62
CA ALA A 287 -23.90 44.72 -49.19
C ALA A 287 -23.69 46.23 -49.32
N LEU A 288 -22.44 46.72 -49.29
CA LEU A 288 -22.12 48.13 -49.53
C LEU A 288 -22.12 48.48 -51.02
N GLU A 289 -21.78 47.54 -51.91
CA GLU A 289 -21.82 47.74 -53.37
C GLU A 289 -23.26 47.72 -53.93
N GLU A 290 -24.16 46.91 -53.38
CA GLU A 290 -25.59 46.90 -53.78
C GLU A 290 -26.42 48.05 -53.18
N GLY A 291 -25.85 48.80 -52.22
CA GLY A 291 -26.50 49.94 -51.54
C GLY A 291 -26.25 51.31 -52.17
N ILE A 292 -25.58 51.37 -53.33
CA ILE A 292 -25.35 52.57 -54.17
C ILE A 292 -26.11 52.39 -55.48
#